data_AF-S4P5D2-F1
#
_entry.id   AF-S4P5D2-F1
#
_cell.length_a   1.000
_cell.length_b   1.000
_cell.length_c   1.000
_cell.angle_alpha   90.00
_cell.angle_beta   90.00
_cell.angle_gamma   90.00
#
_symmetry.space_group_name_H-M   'P 1'
#
loop_
_entity.id
_entity.type
_entity.pdbx_description
1 polymer ?
#
loop_
_entity_poly.entity_id
_entity_poly.type
_entity_poly.pdbx_seq_one_letter_code
_entity_poly.pdbx_strand_id
1 'polypeptide(L)'
;EELSEGNKEDDILYLPHIALLSIANVASKESFMTRFGLNNLIGLTNSQPLMKMTAKEFMMGYKSELMTLGNTFMPSWIYFDKLGLIDRMYDFD
;
A
#
# COMPACT_ATOMS: atom_id res chain seq x y z
N GLU A 1 1.79 26.26 -0.37
CA GLU A 1 0.92 26.29 0.82
C GLU A 1 -0.25 27.26 0.65
N GLU A 2 -0.05 28.47 0.13
CA GLU A 2 -1.10 29.51 0.02
C GLU A 2 -2.29 29.20 -0.91
N LEU A 3 -2.24 28.12 -1.68
CA LEU A 3 -3.29 27.69 -2.62
C LEU A 3 -4.02 26.40 -2.17
N SER A 4 -3.74 25.89 -0.97
CA SER A 4 -4.41 24.70 -0.44
C SER A 4 -5.51 25.10 0.53
N GLU A 5 -6.71 24.54 0.36
CA GLU A 5 -7.91 24.80 1.17
C GLU A 5 -7.84 24.19 2.59
N GLY A 6 -6.82 23.40 2.91
CA GLY A 6 -6.67 22.67 4.18
C GLY A 6 -5.21 22.45 4.57
N ASN A 7 -5.00 22.03 5.82
CA ASN A 7 -3.68 21.93 6.44
C ASN A 7 -2.71 21.03 5.64
N LYS A 8 -1.44 21.39 5.79
CA LYS A 8 -0.22 21.05 5.06
C LYS A 8 -0.10 19.56 4.72
N GLU A 9 0.80 19.19 3.80
CA GLU A 9 1.03 17.78 3.39
C GLU A 9 1.20 16.79 4.57
N ASP A 10 1.55 17.27 5.76
CA ASP A 10 1.67 16.51 7.00
C ASP A 10 0.33 16.21 7.71
N ASP A 11 -0.80 16.55 7.09
CA ASP A 11 -2.14 16.33 7.62
C ASP A 11 -2.47 14.85 7.76
N ILE A 12 -2.89 14.46 8.97
CA ILE A 12 -3.19 13.06 9.26
C ILE A 12 -4.62 12.73 8.85
N LEU A 13 -4.73 11.77 7.94
CA LEU A 13 -5.97 11.34 7.32
C LEU A 13 -6.14 9.82 7.46
N TYR A 14 -7.39 9.36 7.44
CA TYR A 14 -7.70 7.94 7.23
C TYR A 14 -7.92 7.73 5.74
N LEU A 15 -6.98 7.05 5.09
CA LEU A 15 -6.94 6.89 3.64
C LEU A 15 -6.90 5.41 3.25
N PRO A 16 -7.28 5.04 2.02
CA PRO A 16 -7.15 3.67 1.54
C PRO A 16 -5.74 3.13 1.73
N HIS A 17 -5.62 1.94 2.31
CA HIS A 17 -4.34 1.26 2.46
C HIS A 17 -3.93 0.65 1.11
N ILE A 18 -3.40 1.48 0.22
CA ILE A 18 -3.14 1.14 -1.18
C ILE A 18 -2.22 -0.07 -1.36
N ALA A 19 -1.26 -0.31 -0.46
CA ALA A 19 -0.41 -1.51 -0.49
C ALA A 19 -1.24 -2.78 -0.29
N LEU A 20 -2.01 -2.82 0.80
CA LEU A 20 -2.90 -3.93 1.14
C LEU A 20 -3.93 -4.20 0.05
N LEU A 21 -4.59 -3.15 -0.43
CA LEU A 21 -5.65 -3.29 -1.43
C LEU A 21 -5.10 -3.75 -2.78
N SER A 22 -3.91 -3.27 -3.18
CA SER A 22 -3.25 -3.70 -4.40
C SER A 22 -2.86 -5.18 -4.35
N ILE A 23 -2.19 -5.62 -3.27
CA ILE A 23 -1.78 -7.02 -3.13
C ILE A 23 -2.99 -7.96 -3.03
N ALA A 24 -4.04 -7.55 -2.31
CA ALA A 24 -5.29 -8.32 -2.22
C ALA A 24 -5.96 -8.44 -3.60
N ASN A 25 -5.98 -7.38 -4.40
CA ASN A 25 -6.56 -7.40 -5.74
C ASN A 25 -5.89 -8.43 -6.65
N VAL A 26 -4.56 -8.55 -6.64
CA VAL A 26 -3.91 -9.55 -7.50
C VAL A 26 -3.90 -10.93 -6.92
N ALA A 27 -3.67 -11.07 -5.61
CA ALA A 27 -3.81 -12.36 -4.96
C ALA A 27 -5.22 -12.96 -5.13
N SER A 28 -6.26 -12.14 -5.35
CA SER A 28 -7.62 -12.63 -5.63
C SER A 28 -7.68 -13.60 -6.84
N LYS A 29 -6.80 -13.40 -7.83
CA LYS A 29 -6.71 -14.20 -9.06
C LYS A 29 -5.75 -15.40 -8.95
N GLU A 30 -5.01 -15.49 -7.84
CA GLU A 30 -3.98 -16.52 -7.62
C GLU A 30 -4.56 -17.83 -7.07
N SER A 31 -3.68 -18.80 -6.83
CA SER A 31 -4.04 -20.09 -6.23
C SER A 31 -4.68 -19.93 -4.84
N PHE A 32 -5.45 -20.94 -4.41
CA PHE A 32 -5.99 -20.97 -3.04
C PHE A 32 -4.90 -20.84 -1.97
N MET A 33 -3.74 -21.48 -2.18
CA MET A 33 -2.63 -21.44 -1.23
C MET A 33 -2.07 -20.02 -1.08
N THR A 34 -1.92 -19.30 -2.19
CA THR A 34 -1.48 -17.89 -2.19
C THR A 34 -2.46 -17.01 -1.42
N ARG A 35 -3.76 -17.13 -1.70
CA ARG A 35 -4.81 -16.40 -0.98
C ARG A 35 -4.82 -16.72 0.52
N PHE A 36 -4.69 -17.99 0.87
CA PHE A 36 -4.66 -18.43 2.26
C PHE A 36 -3.46 -17.85 3.01
N GLY A 37 -2.26 -17.91 2.41
CA GLY A 37 -1.05 -17.32 2.99
C GLY A 37 -1.19 -15.81 3.22
N LEU A 38 -1.68 -15.07 2.21
CA LEU A 38 -1.91 -13.63 2.32
C LEU A 38 -2.95 -13.28 3.40
N ASN A 39 -4.08 -14.00 3.45
CA ASN A 39 -5.12 -13.75 4.46
C ASN A 39 -4.59 -13.95 5.89
N ASN A 40 -3.78 -14.97 6.13
CA ASN A 40 -3.13 -15.17 7.42
C ASN A 40 -2.17 -14.02 7.75
N LEU A 41 -1.37 -13.57 6.77
CA LEU A 41 -0.46 -12.44 6.96
C LEU A 41 -1.19 -11.14 7.31
N ILE A 42 -2.28 -10.84 6.60
CA ILE A 42 -3.14 -9.68 6.89
C ILE A 42 -3.68 -9.76 8.33
N GLY A 43 -4.15 -10.94 8.75
CA GLY A 43 -4.61 -11.17 10.11
C GLY A 43 -3.51 -11.00 11.17
N LEU A 44 -2.32 -11.57 10.93
CA LEU A 44 -1.17 -11.49 11.85
C LEU A 44 -0.65 -10.06 12.01
N THR A 45 -0.62 -9.29 10.93
CA THR A 45 -0.20 -7.88 10.92
C THR A 45 -1.29 -6.92 11.35
N ASN A 46 -2.52 -7.40 11.57
CA ASN A 46 -3.70 -6.59 11.83
C ASN A 46 -3.90 -5.46 10.79
N SER A 47 -3.53 -5.74 9.53
CA SER A 47 -3.58 -4.75 8.46
C SER A 47 -5.03 -4.38 8.11
N GLN A 48 -5.35 -3.09 8.16
CA GLN A 48 -6.69 -2.57 7.90
C GLN A 48 -6.83 -2.00 6.48
N PRO A 49 -8.03 -2.05 5.87
CA PRO A 49 -8.28 -1.50 4.53
C PRO A 49 -8.19 0.03 4.45
N LEU A 50 -8.35 0.70 5.59
CA LEU A 50 -8.04 2.12 5.78
C LEU A 50 -6.87 2.24 6.76
N MET A 51 -5.92 3.11 6.44
CA MET A 51 -4.75 3.37 7.26
C MET A 51 -4.66 4.86 7.58
N LYS A 52 -4.24 5.17 8.81
CA LYS A 52 -3.96 6.52 9.27
C LYS A 52 -2.56 6.93 8.79
N MET A 53 -2.45 7.95 7.96
CA MET A 53 -1.18 8.45 7.40
C MET A 53 -1.28 9.93 7.03
N THR A 54 -0.16 10.56 6.72
CA THR A 54 -0.14 11.93 6.19
C THR A 54 -0.56 11.99 4.71
N ALA A 55 -1.10 13.13 4.26
CA ALA A 55 -1.35 13.35 2.83
C ALA A 55 -0.06 13.18 1.99
N LYS A 56 1.08 13.59 2.54
CA LYS A 56 2.41 13.42 1.95
C LYS A 56 2.77 11.96 1.76
N GLU A 57 2.65 11.14 2.81
CA GLU A 57 2.93 9.70 2.75
C GLU A 57 2.05 9.02 1.72
N PHE A 58 0.77 9.36 1.67
CA PHE A 58 -0.17 8.78 0.70
C PHE A 58 0.20 9.13 -0.75
N MET A 59 0.57 10.39 -1.00
CA MET A 59 0.85 10.90 -2.35
C MET A 59 2.27 10.56 -2.82
N MET A 60 3.29 10.85 -2.00
CA MET A 60 4.72 10.72 -2.33
C MET A 60 5.32 9.37 -1.92
N GLY A 61 4.68 8.66 -1.00
CA GLY A 61 4.96 7.28 -0.68
C GLY A 61 5.43 7.00 0.74
N TYR A 62 5.18 5.77 1.17
CA TYR A 62 5.52 5.24 2.49
C TYR A 62 6.15 3.84 2.39
N LYS A 63 6.84 3.42 3.46
CA LYS A 63 7.32 2.05 3.61
C LYS A 63 6.22 1.20 4.25
N SER A 64 6.03 -0.02 3.74
CA SER A 64 5.03 -0.96 4.26
C SER A 64 5.68 -2.29 4.61
N GLU A 65 5.35 -2.87 5.76
CA GLU A 65 5.81 -4.22 6.13
C GLU A 65 5.21 -5.29 5.19
N LEU A 66 4.01 -5.05 4.67
CA LEU A 66 3.37 -5.91 3.67
C LEU A 66 4.17 -5.98 2.36
N MET A 67 4.95 -4.95 2.05
CA MET A 67 5.82 -4.94 0.87
C MET A 67 7.03 -5.85 1.05
N THR A 68 7.70 -5.76 2.20
CA THR A 68 8.84 -6.62 2.53
C THR A 68 8.44 -8.10 2.55
N LEU A 69 7.26 -8.39 3.11
CA LEU A 69 6.73 -9.74 3.19
C LEU A 69 6.18 -10.20 1.83
N GLY A 70 5.49 -9.33 1.09
CA GLY A 70 4.98 -9.60 -0.24
C GLY A 70 6.07 -10.05 -1.21
N ASN A 71 7.24 -9.41 -1.21
CA ASN A 71 8.36 -9.81 -2.05
C ASN A 71 8.92 -11.21 -1.69
N THR A 72 8.77 -11.63 -0.43
CA THR A 72 9.18 -12.98 0.01
C THR A 72 8.24 -14.06 -0.53
N PHE A 73 6.94 -13.79 -0.60
CA PHE A 73 5.92 -14.77 -1.06
C PHE A 73 5.58 -14.66 -2.55
N MET A 74 5.75 -13.48 -3.14
CA MET A 74 5.44 -13.15 -4.53
C MET A 74 6.56 -12.25 -5.10
N PRO A 75 7.74 -12.81 -5.40
CA PRO A 75 8.93 -12.04 -5.78
C PRO A 75 8.81 -11.27 -7.11
N SER A 76 7.82 -11.60 -7.94
CA SER A 76 7.54 -10.89 -9.19
C SER A 76 6.46 -9.80 -9.05
N TRP A 77 5.91 -9.58 -7.86
CA TRP A 77 4.70 -8.78 -7.66
C TRP A 77 4.96 -7.26 -7.61
N ILE A 78 5.94 -6.77 -6.83
CA ILE A 78 6.24 -5.33 -6.75
C ILE A 78 7.75 -5.09 -6.49
N TYR A 79 8.39 -4.32 -7.38
CA TYR A 79 9.82 -3.93 -7.35
C TYR A 79 10.08 -2.53 -6.74
N PHE A 80 9.33 -2.11 -5.71
CA PHE A 80 9.46 -0.76 -5.18
C PHE A 80 9.61 -0.74 -3.65
N ASP A 81 10.63 -0.03 -3.17
CA ASP A 81 10.88 0.17 -1.74
C ASP A 81 9.84 1.09 -1.06
N LYS A 82 8.99 1.77 -1.86
CA LYS A 82 7.96 2.71 -1.41
C LYS A 82 6.73 2.66 -2.31
N LEU A 83 5.55 2.94 -1.73
CA LEU A 83 4.28 3.04 -2.46
C LEU A 83 3.63 4.40 -2.20
N GLY A 84 3.50 5.23 -3.24
CA GLY A 84 2.73 6.48 -3.24
C GLY A 84 1.87 6.59 -4.50
N LEU A 85 0.78 7.35 -4.45
CA LEU A 85 -0.10 7.54 -5.62
C LEU A 85 0.62 8.19 -6.80
N ILE A 86 1.38 9.26 -6.55
CA ILE A 86 2.13 9.95 -7.61
C ILE A 86 3.16 9.00 -8.18
N ASP A 87 3.91 8.32 -7.32
CA ASP A 87 4.92 7.35 -7.72
C ASP A 87 4.36 6.28 -8.66
N ARG A 88 3.14 5.76 -8.40
CA ARG A 88 2.47 4.79 -9.29
C ARG A 88 1.83 5.41 -10.53
N MET A 89 1.36 6.65 -10.46
CA MET A 89 0.74 7.33 -11.60
C MET A 89 1.76 7.74 -12.66
N TYR A 90 2.99 8.04 -12.26
CA TYR A 90 4.07 8.45 -13.16
C TYR A 90 4.99 7.28 -13.57
N ASP A 91 4.67 6.07 -13.13
CA ASP A 91 5.30 4.79 -13.49
C ASP A 91 4.74 4.32 -14.85
N PHE A 92 5.14 5.00 -15.92
CA PHE A 92 4.65 4.78 -17.30
C PHE A 92 5.52 3.84 -18.14
N ASP A 93 6.53 3.19 -17.53
CA ASP A 93 7.43 2.26 -18.22
C ASP A 93 6.76 0.90 -18.51
#